data_AF-A0A7C0W0P0-F1
#
_entry.id   AF-A0A7C0W0P0-F1
#
_cell.length_a   1.000
_cell.length_b   1.000
_cell.length_c   1.000
_cell.angle_alpha   90.00
_cell.angle_beta   90.00
_cell.angle_gamma   90.00
#
_symmetry.space_group_name_H-M   'P 1'
#
loop_
_entity.id
_entity.type
_entity.pdbx_description
1 polymer ?
#
loop_
_entity_poly.entity_id
_entity_poly.type
_entity_poly.pdbx_seq_one_letter_code
_entity_poly.pdbx_strand_id
1 'polypeptide(L)'
;MMNKKEKNRKLNLKIESKDIDPGALFITRRLNYSGKEALVVGGCIRNLIMGEEAHDWDITTKAAPEEIVEVFRDYKVVPVGKKFGTVTVVINHINYEVSTFK
;
A
#
# COMPACT_ATOMS: atom_id res chain seq x y z
N MET A 1 2.77 -36.34 0.16
CA MET A 1 4.06 -35.79 0.60
C MET A 1 4.48 -34.71 -0.37
N MET A 2 4.51 -33.45 0.04
CA MET A 2 4.97 -32.33 -0.80
C MET A 2 6.45 -32.51 -1.18
N ASN A 3 6.77 -32.23 -2.43
CA ASN A 3 8.00 -32.64 -3.09
C ASN A 3 9.17 -31.73 -2.68
N LYS A 4 10.37 -32.30 -2.49
CA LYS A 4 11.59 -31.59 -2.02
C LYS A 4 12.01 -30.35 -2.83
N LYS A 5 11.40 -30.10 -4.00
CA LYS A 5 11.62 -28.92 -4.84
C LYS A 5 11.05 -27.61 -4.27
N GLU A 6 10.15 -27.65 -3.30
CA GLU A 6 9.50 -26.43 -2.78
C GLU A 6 10.31 -25.68 -1.71
N LYS A 7 11.42 -26.23 -1.22
CA LYS A 7 12.16 -25.71 -0.06
C LYS A 7 13.26 -24.67 -0.34
N ASN A 8 13.44 -24.22 -1.58
CA ASN A 8 14.48 -23.24 -1.96
C ASN A 8 13.93 -22.07 -2.79
N ARG A 9 12.83 -21.43 -2.34
CA ARG A 9 12.47 -20.10 -2.87
C ARG A 9 13.46 -19.09 -2.29
N LYS A 10 14.32 -18.52 -3.13
CA LYS A 10 15.20 -17.40 -2.73
C LYS A 10 14.32 -16.22 -2.32
N LEU A 11 14.50 -15.71 -1.10
CA LEU A 11 13.84 -14.48 -0.65
C LEU A 11 14.39 -13.28 -1.44
N ASN A 12 13.51 -12.42 -1.93
CA ASN A 12 13.89 -11.14 -2.50
C ASN A 12 13.86 -10.04 -1.42
N LEU A 13 14.98 -9.84 -0.74
CA LEU A 13 15.10 -8.79 0.29
C LEU A 13 15.30 -7.38 -0.30
N LYS A 14 15.46 -7.26 -1.62
CA LYS A 14 15.60 -5.98 -2.32
C LYS A 14 14.32 -5.70 -3.13
N ILE A 15 13.38 -5.01 -2.50
CA ILE A 15 12.22 -4.45 -3.17
C ILE A 15 12.58 -3.05 -3.64
N GLU A 16 12.42 -2.80 -4.93
CA GLU A 16 12.64 -1.50 -5.56
C GLU A 16 11.29 -0.87 -5.96
N SER A 17 11.28 0.43 -6.26
CA SER A 17 10.03 1.10 -6.66
C SER A 17 9.37 0.51 -7.92
N LYS A 18 10.13 -0.16 -8.78
CA LYS A 18 9.61 -0.84 -9.98
C LYS A 18 8.79 -2.10 -9.65
N ASP A 19 8.97 -2.65 -8.45
CA ASP A 19 8.26 -3.85 -7.98
C ASP A 19 6.95 -3.47 -7.26
N ILE A 20 6.72 -2.16 -7.06
CA ILE A 20 5.53 -1.60 -6.40
C ILE A 20 4.53 -1.15 -7.47
N ASP A 21 3.25 -1.41 -7.23
CA ASP A 21 2.19 -0.94 -8.12
C ASP A 21 2.24 0.59 -8.29
N PRO A 22 2.09 1.11 -9.53
CA PRO A 22 2.20 2.53 -9.81
C PRO A 22 1.23 3.41 -9.01
N GLY A 23 0.00 2.95 -8.74
CA GLY A 23 -0.99 3.68 -7.96
C GLY A 23 -0.62 3.72 -6.47
N ALA A 24 -0.15 2.60 -5.92
CA ALA A 24 0.37 2.56 -4.55
C ALA A 24 1.57 3.50 -4.39
N LEU A 25 2.53 3.45 -5.33
CA LEU A 25 3.69 4.32 -5.34
C LEU A 25 3.31 5.80 -5.47
N PHE A 26 2.32 6.12 -6.32
CA PHE A 26 1.77 7.47 -6.47
C PHE A 26 1.18 7.98 -5.15
N ILE A 27 0.31 7.20 -4.50
CA ILE A 27 -0.32 7.57 -3.22
C ILE A 27 0.75 7.83 -2.16
N THR A 28 1.70 6.91 -2.00
CA THR A 28 2.81 7.04 -1.05
C THR A 28 3.63 8.29 -1.31
N ARG A 29 3.99 8.58 -2.57
CA ARG A 29 4.75 9.79 -2.92
C ARG A 29 3.97 11.06 -2.65
N ARG A 30 2.69 11.11 -3.02
CA ARG A 30 1.85 12.30 -2.82
C ARG A 30 1.69 12.64 -1.34
N LEU A 31 1.45 11.64 -0.49
CA LEU A 31 1.43 11.81 0.96
C LEU A 31 2.77 12.33 1.49
N ASN A 32 3.88 11.70 1.09
CA ASN A 32 5.21 12.13 1.51
C ASN A 32 5.53 13.58 1.08
N TYR A 33 5.16 13.98 -0.16
CA TYR A 33 5.30 15.36 -0.63
C TYR A 33 4.43 16.36 0.13
N SER A 34 3.30 15.92 0.70
CA SER A 34 2.47 16.73 1.60
C SER A 34 2.98 16.80 3.05
N GLY A 35 4.18 16.28 3.33
CA GLY A 35 4.75 16.21 4.68
C GLY A 35 4.11 15.14 5.56
N LYS A 36 3.37 14.20 4.96
CA LYS A 36 2.71 13.08 5.65
C LYS A 36 3.46 11.81 5.34
N GLU A 37 4.35 11.40 6.25
CA GLU A 37 5.13 10.17 6.08
C GLU A 37 4.21 9.01 5.71
N ALA A 38 4.55 8.29 4.65
CA ALA A 38 3.77 7.17 4.14
C ALA A 38 4.66 6.03 3.65
N LEU A 39 4.21 4.80 3.88
CA LEU A 39 4.92 3.56 3.58
C LEU A 39 3.94 2.54 2.96
N VAL A 40 4.40 1.77 1.98
CA VAL A 40 3.68 0.58 1.50
C VAL A 40 3.97 -0.57 2.46
N VAL A 41 2.93 -1.28 2.92
CA VAL A 41 3.04 -2.29 3.97
C VAL A 41 2.15 -3.51 3.69
N GLY A 42 2.20 -4.50 4.58
CA GLY A 42 1.21 -5.60 4.59
C GLY A 42 1.57 -6.76 3.68
N GLY A 43 0.52 -7.43 3.20
CA GLY A 43 0.62 -8.67 2.43
C GLY A 43 1.38 -8.51 1.11
N CYS A 44 1.24 -7.36 0.45
CA CYS A 44 1.95 -7.06 -0.80
C CYS A 44 3.47 -7.18 -0.63
N ILE A 45 4.04 -6.52 0.39
CA ILE A 45 5.47 -6.54 0.66
C ILE A 45 5.95 -7.95 1.02
N ARG A 46 5.18 -8.68 1.85
CA ARG A 46 5.49 -10.09 2.18
C ARG A 46 5.54 -10.94 0.91
N ASN A 47 4.54 -10.83 0.05
CA ASN A 47 4.45 -11.60 -1.19
C ASN A 47 5.65 -11.30 -2.11
N LEU A 48 5.98 -10.01 -2.30
CA LEU A 48 7.16 -9.61 -3.06
C LEU A 48 8.46 -10.20 -2.49
N ILE A 49 8.64 -10.20 -1.16
CA ILE A 49 9.80 -10.84 -0.50
C ILE A 49 9.83 -12.35 -0.78
N MET A 50 8.68 -13.00 -0.85
CA MET A 50 8.55 -14.43 -1.17
C MET A 50 8.67 -14.75 -2.67
N GLY A 51 8.85 -13.73 -3.52
CA GLY A 51 8.84 -13.90 -4.98
C GLY A 51 7.46 -14.27 -5.51
N GLU A 52 6.41 -13.83 -4.83
CA GLU A 52 5.00 -13.98 -5.21
C GLU A 52 4.43 -12.66 -5.69
N GLU A 53 3.32 -12.74 -6.41
CA GLU A 53 2.59 -11.56 -6.89
C GLU A 53 1.84 -10.87 -5.74
N ALA A 54 1.81 -9.54 -5.77
CA ALA A 54 0.98 -8.73 -4.91
C ALA A 54 -0.30 -8.34 -5.66
N HIS A 55 -1.46 -8.66 -5.10
CA HIS A 55 -2.76 -8.39 -5.73
C HIS A 55 -3.50 -7.21 -5.08
N ASP A 56 -3.25 -6.96 -3.79
CA ASP A 56 -3.84 -5.87 -3.02
C ASP A 56 -2.72 -5.00 -2.43
N TRP A 57 -2.92 -3.69 -2.38
CA TRP A 57 -1.89 -2.73 -1.98
C TRP A 57 -2.35 -1.87 -0.79
N ASP A 58 -1.62 -1.99 0.31
CA ASP A 58 -1.87 -1.26 1.54
C ASP A 58 -0.82 -0.18 1.76
N ILE A 59 -1.27 1.03 2.09
CA ILE A 59 -0.42 2.16 2.46
C ILE A 59 -0.74 2.54 3.89
N THR A 60 0.30 2.78 4.69
CA THR A 60 0.17 3.34 6.03
C THR A 60 0.81 4.71 6.09
N THR A 61 0.24 5.65 6.85
CA THR A 61 0.70 7.04 6.91
C THR A 61 0.53 7.70 8.27
N LYS A 62 1.31 8.74 8.57
CA LYS A 62 1.09 9.65 9.70
C LYS A 62 -0.16 10.52 9.56
N ALA A 63 -0.73 10.64 8.36
CA ALA A 63 -1.92 11.45 8.13
C ALA A 63 -3.15 10.88 8.85
N ALA A 64 -3.90 11.75 9.52
CA ALA A 64 -5.24 11.41 9.98
C ALA A 64 -6.20 11.20 8.78
N PRO A 65 -7.29 10.45 8.92
CA PRO A 65 -8.21 10.20 7.81
C PRO A 65 -8.74 11.45 7.11
N GLU A 66 -9.00 12.53 7.85
CA GLU A 66 -9.38 13.84 7.30
C GLU A 66 -8.29 14.44 6.41
N GLU A 67 -7.03 14.29 6.81
CA GLU A 67 -5.89 14.81 6.08
C GLU A 67 -5.64 13.98 4.81
N ILE A 68 -5.85 12.66 4.87
CA ILE A 68 -5.83 11.80 3.67
C ILE A 68 -6.90 12.28 2.68
N VAL A 69 -8.13 12.53 3.16
CA VAL A 69 -9.22 13.05 2.31
C VAL A 69 -8.83 14.38 1.67
N GLU A 70 -8.19 15.29 2.40
CA GLU A 70 -7.75 16.58 1.85
C GLU A 70 -6.63 16.44 0.80
N VAL A 71 -5.61 15.61 1.07
CA VAL A 71 -4.48 15.37 0.14
C VAL A 71 -4.97 14.81 -1.21
N PHE A 72 -6.05 14.03 -1.18
CA PHE A 72 -6.65 13.37 -2.34
C PHE A 72 -8.02 13.96 -2.73
N ARG A 73 -8.29 15.24 -2.42
CA ARG A 73 -9.56 15.92 -2.74
C ARG A 73 -9.91 15.97 -4.24
N ASP A 74 -8.90 15.82 -5.10
CA ASP A 74 -8.99 15.71 -6.56
C ASP A 74 -9.21 14.27 -7.06
N TYR A 75 -9.28 13.30 -6.14
CA TYR A 75 -9.56 11.89 -6.41
C TYR A 75 -10.81 11.43 -5.66
N LYS A 76 -11.35 10.29 -6.08
CA LYS A 76 -12.39 9.61 -5.31
C LYS A 76 -11.77 8.98 -4.07
N VAL A 77 -12.26 9.39 -2.90
CA VAL A 77 -11.93 8.79 -1.61
C VAL A 77 -13.20 8.24 -0.98
N VAL A 78 -13.16 6.97 -0.58
CA VAL A 78 -14.27 6.28 0.08
C VAL A 78 -13.91 6.16 1.57
N PRO A 79 -14.59 6.88 2.48
CA PRO A 79 -14.25 6.90 3.91
C PRO A 79 -14.80 5.68 4.68
N VAL A 80 -14.91 4.52 4.01
CA VAL A 80 -15.33 3.28 4.64
C VAL A 80 -14.21 2.83 5.56
N GLY A 81 -14.48 2.70 6.85
CA GLY A 81 -13.45 2.41 7.85
C GLY A 81 -12.80 3.63 8.49
N LYS A 82 -13.26 4.85 8.19
CA LYS A 82 -12.71 6.10 8.75
C LYS A 82 -12.63 6.10 10.28
N LYS A 83 -13.66 5.54 10.94
CA LYS A 83 -13.71 5.36 12.41
C LYS A 83 -12.60 4.46 12.98
N PHE A 84 -11.99 3.64 12.14
CA PHE A 84 -10.87 2.76 12.47
C PHE A 84 -9.53 3.29 11.93
N GLY A 85 -9.51 4.51 11.37
CA GLY A 85 -8.30 5.14 10.86
C GLY A 85 -7.96 4.79 9.40
N THR A 86 -8.89 4.22 8.65
CA THR A 86 -8.65 3.73 7.27
C THR A 86 -9.60 4.38 6.28
N VAL A 87 -9.11 4.69 5.08
CA VAL A 87 -9.91 5.14 3.94
C VAL A 87 -9.44 4.44 2.66
N THR A 88 -10.33 4.31 1.67
CA THR A 88 -9.96 3.79 0.35
C THR A 88 -9.74 4.96 -0.61
N VAL A 89 -8.56 5.04 -1.23
CA VAL A 89 -8.27 5.99 -2.32
C VAL A 89 -8.42 5.26 -3.65
N VAL A 90 -9.12 5.85 -4.62
CA VAL A 90 -9.36 5.22 -5.93
C VAL A 90 -8.53 5.91 -7.02
N ILE A 91 -7.58 5.17 -7.61
CA ILE A 91 -6.73 5.63 -8.72
C ILE A 91 -7.03 4.75 -9.93
N ASN A 92 -7.43 5.35 -11.06
CA ASN A 92 -7.72 4.62 -12.31
C ASN A 92 -8.66 3.41 -12.12
N HIS A 93 -9.72 3.58 -11.31
CA HIS A 93 -10.68 2.53 -10.94
C HIS A 93 -10.13 1.38 -10.08
N ILE A 94 -8.90 1.49 -9.58
CA ILE A 94 -8.29 0.56 -8.64
C ILE A 94 -8.37 1.14 -7.23
N ASN A 95 -8.73 0.29 -6.26
CA ASN A 95 -8.88 0.66 -4.86
C ASN A 95 -7.58 0.42 -4.10
N TYR A 96 -7.19 1.37 -3.25
CA TYR A 96 -6.02 1.29 -2.38
C TYR A 96 -6.43 1.63 -0.96
N GLU A 97 -6.08 0.76 -0.02
CA GLU A 97 -6.35 0.99 1.40
C GLU A 97 -5.25 1.89 1.98
N VAL A 98 -5.65 2.99 2.61
CA VAL A 98 -4.74 3.95 3.24
C VAL A 98 -5.12 4.11 4.70
N SER A 99 -4.23 3.69 5.60
CA SER A 99 -4.46 3.67 7.04
C SER A 99 -3.52 4.60 7.81
N THR A 100 -4.02 5.23 8.87
CA THR A 100 -3.17 5.96 9.83
C THR A 100 -2.28 5.00 10.63
N PHE A 101 -1.12 5.49 11.08
CA PHE A 101 -0.29 4.80 12.07
C PHE A 101 -1.10 4.53 13.36
N LYS A 102 -0.82 3.39 14.00
CA LYS A 102 -1.41 2.96 15.28
C LYS A 102 -0.32 2.50 16.23
#